data_AF-A0A429F4P0-F1
#
_entry.id   AF-A0A429F4P0-F1
#
_cell.length_a   1.000
_cell.length_b   1.000
_cell.length_c   1.000
_cell.angle_alpha   90.00
_cell.angle_beta   90.00
_cell.angle_gamma   90.00
#
_symmetry.space_group_name_H-M   'P 1'
#
loop_
_entity.id
_entity.type
_entity.pdbx_description
1 polymer ?
#
loop_
_entity_poly.entity_id
_entity_poly.type
_entity_poly.pdbx_seq_one_letter_code
_entity_poly.pdbx_strand_id
1 'polypeptide(L)'
;ADAGDAWEDVRALIARSMTGDPAVTLREQFALTGDPLPGRRIVRTATHTAGAVAWRRLPAADRARLRAHARAITVQASPMVPRNAAVLLDLLGAGTLEILRGAGEITAAGGRFRVGHAGGVRAADAVVNAVNPPAHAVPGAAAPLVSSLLGQGAARHPDGGLTVDPGTGRLVVGGRPDPRVLVAGDLAGDGPFLTTSIPGLAALAARAAAALVSPR
;
A
#
# COMPACT_ATOMS: atom_id res chain seq x y z
N ALA A 1 -6.68 9.39 26.33
CA ALA A 1 -5.36 9.07 25.77
C ALA A 1 -4.85 7.87 26.57
N ASP A 2 -5.53 6.73 26.42
CA ASP A 2 -5.54 5.65 27.43
C ASP A 2 -5.13 4.32 26.83
N ALA A 3 -4.09 4.35 26.00
CA ALA A 3 -3.54 3.16 25.38
C ALA A 3 -2.02 3.17 25.46
N GLY A 4 -1.50 3.27 26.69
CA GLY A 4 -0.23 2.71 27.19
C GLY A 4 1.11 3.07 26.53
N ASP A 5 1.16 3.36 25.25
CA ASP A 5 2.37 3.73 24.53
C ASP A 5 2.46 5.25 24.47
N ALA A 6 3.63 5.80 24.80
CA ALA A 6 3.91 7.18 24.44
C ALA A 6 3.90 7.25 22.90
N TRP A 7 3.12 8.15 22.32
CA TRP A 7 3.07 8.34 20.85
C TRP A 7 4.46 8.59 20.25
N GLU A 8 5.40 9.08 21.06
CA GLU A 8 6.81 9.21 20.71
C GLU A 8 7.52 7.87 20.49
N ASP A 9 7.17 6.81 21.22
CA ASP A 9 7.72 5.46 21.01
C ASP A 9 7.26 4.88 19.68
N VAL A 10 5.98 5.08 19.33
CA VAL A 10 5.42 4.68 18.04
C VAL A 10 6.09 5.48 16.91
N ARG A 11 6.26 6.81 17.08
CA ARG A 11 6.96 7.66 16.11
C ARG A 11 8.40 7.21 15.91
N ALA A 12 9.14 6.97 16.99
CA ALA A 12 10.52 6.54 16.95
C ALA A 12 10.66 5.16 16.30
N LEU A 13 9.76 4.22 16.60
CA LEU A 13 9.71 2.90 15.96
C LEU A 13 9.50 3.03 14.45
N ILE A 14 8.54 3.87 14.02
CA ILE A 14 8.25 4.14 12.61
C ILE A 14 9.49 4.73 11.93
N ALA A 15 10.13 5.74 12.53
CA ALA A 15 11.33 6.36 11.98
C ALA A 15 12.50 5.37 11.84
N ARG A 16 12.78 4.58 12.89
CA ARG A 16 13.84 3.55 12.87
C ARG A 16 13.60 2.49 11.80
N SER A 17 12.35 2.04 11.64
CA SER A 17 11.99 1.03 10.64
C SER A 17 12.26 1.44 9.18
N MET A 18 12.43 2.73 8.94
CA MET A 18 12.64 3.29 7.60
C MET A 18 14.10 3.58 7.27
N THR A 19 14.98 3.67 8.26
CA THR A 19 16.38 4.11 8.07
C THR A 19 17.43 3.17 8.68
N GLY A 20 17.03 2.30 9.62
CA GLY A 20 17.92 1.37 10.31
C GLY A 20 18.45 0.22 9.45
N ASP A 21 19.27 -0.65 10.04
CA ASP A 21 19.63 -1.95 9.44
C ASP A 21 18.36 -2.81 9.25
N PRO A 22 17.98 -3.21 8.02
CA PRO A 22 16.80 -4.02 7.79
C PRO A 22 16.85 -5.36 8.52
N ALA A 23 18.03 -5.97 8.69
CA ALA A 23 18.16 -7.21 9.44
C ALA A 23 17.89 -7.00 10.93
N VAL A 24 18.45 -5.93 11.51
CA VAL A 24 18.18 -5.56 12.91
C VAL A 24 16.70 -5.21 13.11
N THR A 25 16.15 -4.40 12.22
CA THR A 25 14.74 -3.99 12.23
C THR A 25 13.81 -5.21 12.14
N LEU A 26 14.12 -6.18 11.27
CA LEU A 26 13.33 -7.40 11.14
C LEU A 26 13.37 -8.24 12.41
N ARG A 27 14.54 -8.38 13.06
CA ARG A 27 14.67 -9.09 14.34
C ARG A 27 13.84 -8.44 15.44
N GLU A 28 13.94 -7.12 15.57
CA GLU A 28 13.15 -6.34 16.54
C GLU A 28 11.65 -6.51 16.28
N GLN A 29 11.21 -6.35 15.04
CA GLN A 29 9.81 -6.52 14.66
C GLN A 29 9.30 -7.94 14.90
N PHE A 30 10.14 -8.94 14.63
CA PHE A 30 9.82 -10.35 14.83
C PHE A 30 9.67 -10.67 16.33
N ALA A 31 10.60 -10.20 17.17
CA ALA A 31 10.51 -10.35 18.63
C ALA A 31 9.22 -9.74 19.21
N LEU A 32 8.79 -8.61 18.66
CA LEU A 32 7.57 -7.92 19.07
C LEU A 32 6.26 -8.55 18.55
N THR A 33 6.32 -9.67 17.80
CA THR A 33 5.11 -10.32 17.24
C THR A 33 4.16 -10.82 18.33
N GLY A 34 4.71 -11.20 19.49
CA GLY A 34 3.93 -11.66 20.65
C GLY A 34 3.58 -10.54 21.65
N ASP A 35 4.15 -9.35 21.49
CA ASP A 35 4.02 -8.28 22.48
C ASP A 35 2.72 -7.48 22.28
N PRO A 36 1.93 -7.24 23.34
CA PRO A 36 0.67 -6.54 23.25
C PRO A 36 0.87 -5.01 23.22
N LEU A 37 1.78 -4.49 22.39
CA LEU A 37 2.00 -3.04 22.27
C LEU A 37 0.71 -2.34 21.79
N PRO A 38 0.02 -1.57 22.65
CA PRO A 38 -1.30 -1.01 22.36
C PRO A 38 -1.31 -0.04 21.16
N GLY A 39 -0.24 0.72 20.94
CA GLY A 39 -0.09 1.67 19.85
C GLY A 39 0.00 1.01 18.47
N ARG A 40 0.68 -0.13 18.34
CA ARG A 40 0.70 -0.92 17.09
C ARG A 40 -0.68 -1.52 16.80
N ARG A 41 -1.37 -2.00 17.84
CA ARG A 41 -2.76 -2.46 17.74
C ARG A 41 -3.69 -1.33 17.32
N ILE A 42 -3.51 -0.12 17.84
CA ILE A 42 -4.28 1.06 17.44
C ILE A 42 -4.03 1.39 15.98
N VAL A 43 -2.78 1.51 15.53
CA VAL A 43 -2.49 1.79 14.12
C VAL A 43 -3.12 0.72 13.22
N ARG A 44 -2.90 -0.57 13.52
CA ARG A 44 -3.50 -1.67 12.78
C ARG A 44 -5.03 -1.60 12.73
N THR A 45 -5.68 -1.41 13.87
CA THR A 45 -7.14 -1.37 13.98
C THR A 45 -7.70 -0.12 13.31
N ALA A 46 -7.09 1.04 13.54
CA ALA A 46 -7.49 2.29 12.93
C ALA A 46 -7.34 2.22 11.40
N THR A 47 -6.23 1.70 10.89
CA THR A 47 -6.00 1.60 9.44
C THR A 47 -6.94 0.60 8.76
N HIS A 48 -7.13 -0.60 9.32
CA HIS A 48 -7.96 -1.64 8.68
C HIS A 48 -9.47 -1.48 8.91
N THR A 49 -9.88 -0.91 10.05
CA THR A 49 -11.30 -0.84 10.44
C THR A 49 -11.89 0.55 10.20
N ALA A 50 -11.25 1.59 10.72
CA ALA A 50 -11.75 2.97 10.61
C ALA A 50 -11.26 3.67 9.34
N GLY A 51 -10.12 3.26 8.78
CA GLY A 51 -9.43 3.95 7.70
C GLY A 51 -10.31 4.14 6.47
N ALA A 52 -11.07 3.11 6.07
CA ALA A 52 -11.95 3.20 4.90
C ALA A 52 -13.11 4.20 5.05
N VAL A 53 -13.49 4.54 6.29
CA VAL A 53 -14.58 5.49 6.58
C VAL A 53 -14.00 6.88 6.89
N ALA A 54 -13.00 6.93 7.76
CA ALA A 54 -12.37 8.17 8.23
C ALA A 54 -11.60 8.88 7.10
N TRP A 55 -10.95 8.12 6.20
CA TRP A 55 -10.13 8.69 5.12
C TRP A 55 -10.85 9.76 4.31
N ARG A 56 -12.11 9.48 3.92
CA ARG A 56 -12.93 10.42 3.13
C ARG A 56 -13.37 11.66 3.90
N ARG A 57 -13.32 11.63 5.24
CA ARG A 57 -13.68 12.76 6.10
C ARG A 57 -12.49 13.65 6.45
N LEU A 58 -11.26 13.18 6.21
CA LEU A 58 -10.06 13.97 6.48
C LEU A 58 -9.93 15.12 5.49
N PRO A 59 -9.47 16.31 5.93
CA PRO A 59 -9.06 17.39 5.03
C PRO A 59 -8.00 16.94 4.01
N ALA A 60 -7.97 17.59 2.84
CA ALA A 60 -7.02 17.24 1.78
C ALA A 60 -5.55 17.33 2.24
N ALA A 61 -5.22 18.33 3.07
CA ALA A 61 -3.88 18.48 3.63
C ALA A 61 -3.47 17.30 4.53
N ASP A 62 -4.40 16.78 5.33
CA ASP A 62 -4.13 15.64 6.21
C ASP A 62 -3.99 14.34 5.42
N ARG A 63 -4.82 14.15 4.37
CA ARG A 63 -4.64 13.04 3.43
C ARG A 63 -3.27 13.08 2.75
N ALA A 64 -2.82 14.26 2.31
CA ALA A 64 -1.49 14.43 1.72
C ALA A 64 -0.37 14.08 2.71
N ARG A 65 -0.47 14.53 3.96
CA ARG A 65 0.49 14.18 5.03
C ARG A 65 0.54 12.68 5.29
N LEU A 66 -0.61 12.01 5.40
CA LEU A 66 -0.66 10.57 5.61
C LEU A 66 -0.08 9.79 4.41
N ARG A 67 -0.34 10.24 3.17
CA ARG A 67 0.27 9.65 1.97
C ARG A 67 1.79 9.75 1.96
N ALA A 68 2.35 10.88 2.40
CA ALA A 68 3.80 11.06 2.52
C ALA A 68 4.44 10.01 3.45
N HIS A 69 3.67 9.45 4.39
CA HIS A 69 4.10 8.40 5.31
C HIS A 69 3.49 7.02 5.02
N ALA A 70 2.92 6.80 3.82
CA ALA A 70 2.13 5.60 3.51
C ALA A 70 2.88 4.29 3.73
N ARG A 71 4.17 4.24 3.32
CA ARG A 71 5.00 3.05 3.51
C ARG A 71 5.18 2.71 4.99
N ALA A 72 5.49 3.72 5.80
CA ALA A 72 5.77 3.54 7.21
C ALA A 72 4.50 3.11 7.98
N ILE A 73 3.34 3.69 7.64
CA ILE A 73 2.04 3.29 8.19
C ILE A 73 1.68 1.86 7.76
N THR A 74 1.89 1.51 6.49
CA THR A 74 1.53 0.18 5.95
C THR A 74 2.34 -0.94 6.61
N VAL A 75 3.65 -0.72 6.84
CA VAL A 75 4.51 -1.70 7.53
C VAL A 75 4.02 -1.99 8.96
N GLN A 76 3.45 -0.99 9.64
CA GLN A 76 2.89 -1.17 10.99
C GLN A 76 1.48 -1.79 10.96
N ALA A 77 0.65 -1.38 10.01
CA ALA A 77 -0.71 -1.90 9.88
C ALA A 77 -0.76 -3.35 9.38
N SER A 78 0.22 -3.75 8.57
CA SER A 78 0.31 -5.06 7.92
C SER A 78 1.75 -5.58 7.99
N PRO A 79 2.24 -5.97 9.19
CA PRO A 79 3.60 -6.48 9.33
C PRO A 79 3.78 -7.79 8.56
N MET A 80 5.05 -8.13 8.26
CA MET A 80 5.40 -9.40 7.64
C MET A 80 4.85 -10.58 8.46
N VAL A 81 4.35 -11.60 7.77
CA VAL A 81 3.90 -12.85 8.42
C VAL A 81 5.08 -13.46 9.20
N PRO A 82 4.90 -13.85 10.47
CA PRO A 82 6.02 -14.28 11.33
C PRO A 82 6.84 -15.42 10.75
N ARG A 83 6.19 -16.39 10.09
CA ARG A 83 6.88 -17.49 9.40
C ARG A 83 7.86 -16.99 8.33
N ASN A 84 7.48 -15.97 7.55
CA ASN A 84 8.37 -15.41 6.53
C ASN A 84 9.55 -14.67 7.17
N ALA A 85 9.30 -13.94 8.27
CA ALA A 85 10.35 -13.26 9.01
C ALA A 85 11.37 -14.27 9.57
N ALA A 86 10.92 -15.37 10.16
CA ALA A 86 11.79 -16.44 10.65
C ALA A 86 12.70 -16.99 9.54
N VAL A 87 12.13 -17.34 8.38
CA VAL A 87 12.89 -17.85 7.22
C VAL A 87 13.96 -16.85 6.76
N LEU A 88 13.62 -15.56 6.63
CA LEU A 88 14.59 -14.55 6.21
C LEU A 88 15.71 -14.38 7.24
N LEU A 89 15.39 -14.44 8.54
CA LEU A 89 16.38 -14.35 9.61
C LEU A 89 17.32 -15.56 9.63
N ASP A 90 16.81 -16.77 9.40
CA ASP A 90 17.62 -17.98 9.28
C ASP A 90 18.58 -17.90 8.08
N LEU A 91 18.09 -17.45 6.92
CA LEU A 91 18.91 -17.28 5.72
C LEU A 91 20.01 -16.23 5.91
N LEU A 92 19.69 -15.12 6.60
CA LEU A 92 20.66 -14.08 7.00
C LEU A 92 21.70 -14.65 7.98
N GLY A 93 21.26 -15.40 9.00
CA GLY A 93 22.13 -16.01 9.99
C GLY A 93 23.08 -17.06 9.39
N ALA A 94 22.61 -17.80 8.39
CA ALA A 94 23.41 -18.77 7.63
C ALA A 94 24.34 -18.12 6.58
N GLY A 95 24.26 -16.80 6.36
CA GLY A 95 25.04 -16.10 5.33
C GLY A 95 24.62 -16.39 3.89
N THR A 96 23.44 -17.00 3.69
CA THR A 96 22.89 -17.34 2.37
C THR A 96 22.03 -16.23 1.76
N LEU A 97 21.72 -15.20 2.56
CA LEU A 97 21.03 -13.98 2.15
C LEU A 97 21.87 -12.77 2.52
N GLU A 98 22.12 -11.88 1.55
CA GLU A 98 22.79 -10.60 1.73
C GLU A 98 21.81 -9.46 1.42
N ILE A 99 21.83 -8.39 2.20
CA ILE A 99 21.01 -7.20 1.98
C ILE A 99 21.90 -6.09 1.42
N LEU A 100 21.69 -5.75 0.16
CA LEU A 100 22.40 -4.66 -0.52
C LEU A 100 21.55 -3.40 -0.53
N ARG A 101 22.15 -2.27 -0.14
CA ARG A 101 21.47 -0.96 -0.13
C ARG A 101 21.73 -0.16 -1.40
N GLY A 102 20.79 0.72 -1.70
CA GLY A 102 20.92 1.68 -2.80
C GLY A 102 20.99 0.99 -4.15
N ALA A 103 20.11 0.01 -4.38
CA ALA A 103 19.97 -0.63 -5.69
C ALA A 103 19.78 0.44 -6.76
N GLY A 104 20.65 0.41 -7.77
CA GLY A 104 20.68 1.33 -8.88
C GLY A 104 20.35 0.62 -10.19
N GLU A 105 21.11 0.92 -11.23
CA GLU A 105 20.89 0.36 -12.56
C GLU A 105 21.05 -1.17 -12.57
N ILE A 106 20.17 -1.84 -13.32
CA ILE A 106 20.21 -3.27 -13.57
C ILE A 106 20.33 -3.48 -15.08
N THR A 107 21.44 -4.10 -15.51
CA THR A 107 21.71 -4.37 -16.93
C THR A 107 21.83 -5.87 -17.19
N ALA A 108 21.31 -6.32 -18.32
CA ALA A 108 21.51 -7.68 -18.81
C ALA A 108 22.74 -7.73 -19.71
N ALA A 109 23.70 -8.60 -19.39
CA ALA A 109 24.93 -8.76 -20.17
C ALA A 109 25.43 -10.21 -20.08
N GLY A 110 25.72 -10.83 -21.23
CA GLY A 110 26.31 -12.17 -21.28
C GLY A 110 25.48 -13.27 -20.62
N GLY A 111 24.15 -13.20 -20.72
CA GLY A 111 23.24 -14.19 -20.12
C GLY A 111 23.03 -14.05 -18.60
N ARG A 112 23.56 -12.99 -17.97
CA ARG A 112 23.37 -12.68 -16.55
C ARG A 112 22.93 -11.23 -16.36
N PHE A 113 22.56 -10.89 -15.14
CA PHE A 113 22.26 -9.52 -14.71
C PHE A 113 23.42 -8.95 -13.91
N ARG A 114 23.70 -7.66 -14.12
CA ARG A 114 24.57 -6.84 -13.28
C ARG A 114 23.70 -5.84 -12.53
N VAL A 115 23.76 -5.89 -11.20
CA VAL A 115 22.98 -5.04 -10.30
C VAL A 115 23.94 -4.06 -9.64
N GLY A 116 23.84 -2.79 -10.00
CA GLY A 116 24.51 -1.71 -9.29
C GLY A 116 23.88 -1.49 -7.92
N HIS A 117 24.70 -1.25 -6.91
CA HIS A 117 24.26 -0.88 -5.57
C HIS A 117 25.26 0.09 -4.93
N ALA A 118 24.95 0.64 -3.76
CA ALA A 118 25.77 1.68 -3.13
C ALA A 118 27.23 1.27 -2.84
N GLY A 119 27.51 -0.05 -2.78
CA GLY A 119 28.83 -0.61 -2.51
C GLY A 119 29.53 -1.23 -3.73
N GLY A 120 28.96 -1.11 -4.94
CA GLY A 120 29.55 -1.67 -6.16
C GLY A 120 28.54 -2.38 -7.06
N VAL A 121 28.96 -3.49 -7.67
CA VAL A 121 28.14 -4.26 -8.62
C VAL A 121 28.13 -5.73 -8.21
N ARG A 122 26.95 -6.36 -8.29
CA ARG A 122 26.76 -7.80 -8.10
C ARG A 122 26.22 -8.45 -9.36
N ALA A 123 26.63 -9.69 -9.61
CA ALA A 123 26.09 -10.50 -10.70
C ALA A 123 24.97 -11.41 -10.17
N ALA A 124 23.93 -11.62 -10.96
CA ALA A 124 22.84 -12.53 -10.65
C ALA A 124 22.36 -13.25 -11.92
N ASP A 125 21.96 -14.50 -11.79
CA ASP A 125 21.39 -15.28 -12.91
C ASP A 125 19.93 -14.93 -13.17
N ALA A 126 19.21 -14.50 -12.12
CA ALA A 126 17.83 -14.06 -12.19
C ALA A 126 17.64 -12.79 -11.35
N VAL A 127 16.73 -11.92 -11.81
CA VAL A 127 16.30 -10.73 -11.07
C VAL A 127 14.79 -10.72 -11.00
N VAL A 128 14.26 -10.53 -9.79
CA VAL A 128 12.82 -10.38 -9.54
C VAL A 128 12.55 -8.92 -9.18
N ASN A 129 11.75 -8.24 -10.00
CA ASN A 129 11.29 -6.90 -9.67
C ASN A 129 10.14 -6.96 -8.65
N ALA A 130 10.46 -6.69 -7.38
CA ALA A 130 9.50 -6.62 -6.29
C ALA A 130 9.14 -5.18 -5.89
N VAL A 131 9.29 -4.21 -6.80
CA VAL A 131 8.88 -2.82 -6.58
C VAL A 131 7.38 -2.70 -6.84
N ASN A 132 6.64 -2.25 -5.83
CA ASN A 132 5.22 -1.95 -5.99
C ASN A 132 5.03 -0.82 -7.00
N PRO A 133 4.00 -0.89 -7.87
CA PRO A 133 3.66 0.23 -8.72
C PRO A 133 3.28 1.46 -7.88
N PRO A 134 3.38 2.68 -8.43
CA PRO A 134 2.85 3.87 -7.79
C PRO A 134 1.37 3.69 -7.45
N ALA A 135 0.91 4.33 -6.37
CA ALA A 135 -0.51 4.34 -6.01
C ALA A 135 -1.35 4.88 -7.19
N HIS A 136 -2.49 4.24 -7.43
CA HIS A 136 -3.41 4.54 -8.51
C HIS A 136 -2.84 4.34 -9.93
N ALA A 137 -1.76 3.56 -10.06
CA ALA A 137 -1.24 3.19 -11.36
C ALA A 137 -2.26 2.34 -12.12
N VAL A 138 -2.39 2.62 -13.42
CA VAL A 138 -3.19 1.79 -14.33
C VAL A 138 -2.35 0.58 -14.72
N PRO A 139 -2.79 -0.66 -14.43
CA PRO A 139 -2.10 -1.85 -14.92
C PRO A 139 -2.00 -1.83 -16.44
N GLY A 140 -0.86 -2.26 -17.00
CA GLY A 140 -0.63 -2.21 -18.45
C GLY A 140 -1.73 -2.92 -19.25
N ALA A 141 -2.18 -4.08 -18.78
CA ALA A 141 -3.28 -4.84 -19.40
C ALA A 141 -4.63 -4.08 -19.40
N ALA A 142 -4.84 -3.17 -18.44
CA ALA A 142 -6.05 -2.36 -18.32
C ALA A 142 -5.95 -1.01 -19.04
N ALA A 143 -4.77 -0.65 -19.60
CA ALA A 143 -4.55 0.66 -20.20
C ALA A 143 -5.53 0.97 -21.36
N PRO A 144 -5.85 0.04 -22.29
CA PRO A 144 -6.81 0.32 -23.36
C PRO A 144 -8.22 0.63 -22.83
N LEU A 145 -8.66 -0.12 -21.81
CA LEU A 145 -9.96 0.09 -21.17
C LEU A 145 -10.03 1.48 -20.51
N VAL A 146 -9.02 1.82 -19.71
CA VAL A 146 -8.98 3.13 -19.02
C VAL A 146 -8.91 4.26 -20.03
N SER A 147 -8.11 4.13 -21.09
CA SER A 147 -8.02 5.12 -22.16
C SER A 147 -9.38 5.33 -22.86
N SER A 148 -10.10 4.24 -23.15
CA SER A 148 -11.44 4.30 -23.75
C SER A 148 -12.45 5.01 -22.83
N LEU A 149 -12.47 4.68 -21.53
CA LEU A 149 -13.34 5.33 -20.55
C LEU A 149 -13.06 6.84 -20.45
N LEU A 150 -11.78 7.23 -20.40
CA LEU A 150 -11.38 8.64 -20.40
C LEU A 150 -11.83 9.34 -21.69
N GLY A 151 -11.69 8.69 -22.85
CA GLY A 151 -12.18 9.19 -24.13
C GLY A 151 -13.71 9.38 -24.18
N GLN A 152 -14.45 8.63 -23.36
CA GLN A 152 -15.91 8.77 -23.21
C GLN A 152 -16.31 9.80 -22.13
N GLY A 153 -15.34 10.51 -21.54
CA GLY A 153 -15.60 11.55 -20.55
C GLY A 153 -15.54 11.09 -19.09
N ALA A 154 -14.97 9.92 -18.80
CA ALA A 154 -14.64 9.55 -17.43
C ALA A 154 -13.66 10.56 -16.82
N ALA A 155 -13.93 10.97 -15.57
CA ALA A 155 -13.07 11.93 -14.89
C ALA A 155 -11.88 11.24 -14.22
N ARG A 156 -10.72 11.91 -14.27
CA ARG A 156 -9.51 11.53 -13.54
C ARG A 156 -9.49 12.23 -12.19
N HIS A 157 -9.16 11.52 -11.14
CA HIS A 157 -9.09 12.13 -9.81
C HIS A 157 -7.76 12.87 -9.65
N PRO A 158 -7.70 14.04 -8.95
CA PRO A 158 -6.47 14.80 -8.76
C PRO A 158 -5.32 14.00 -8.11
N ASP A 159 -5.67 13.05 -7.26
CA ASP A 159 -4.70 12.18 -6.57
C ASP A 159 -4.25 10.97 -7.41
N GLY A 160 -4.75 10.82 -8.64
CA GLY A 160 -4.53 9.65 -9.51
C GLY A 160 -5.75 8.73 -9.57
N GLY A 161 -5.78 7.83 -10.56
CA GLY A 161 -6.90 6.92 -10.79
C GLY A 161 -8.13 7.60 -11.42
N LEU A 162 -9.27 6.91 -11.35
CA LEU A 162 -10.56 7.37 -11.85
C LEU A 162 -11.40 7.96 -10.72
N THR A 163 -12.11 9.05 -11.01
CA THR A 163 -13.07 9.64 -10.08
C THR A 163 -14.29 8.73 -9.97
N VAL A 164 -14.69 8.44 -8.74
CA VAL A 164 -15.90 7.69 -8.44
C VAL A 164 -16.83 8.48 -7.54
N ASP A 165 -18.10 8.08 -7.54
CA ASP A 165 -19.05 8.49 -6.52
C ASP A 165 -18.72 7.78 -5.19
N PRO A 166 -18.42 8.51 -4.09
CA PRO A 166 -18.00 7.91 -2.83
C PRO A 166 -19.10 7.06 -2.17
N GLY A 167 -20.36 7.39 -2.43
CA GLY A 167 -21.52 6.68 -1.90
C GLY A 167 -21.68 5.29 -2.48
N THR A 168 -21.52 5.17 -3.80
CA THR A 168 -21.86 3.96 -4.56
C THR A 168 -20.66 3.24 -5.19
N GLY A 169 -19.53 3.91 -5.35
CA GLY A 169 -18.35 3.41 -6.07
C GLY A 169 -18.47 3.47 -7.59
N ARG A 170 -19.49 4.17 -8.10
CA ARG A 170 -19.73 4.30 -9.56
C ARG A 170 -18.74 5.23 -10.20
N LEU A 171 -18.27 4.89 -11.40
CA LEU A 171 -17.43 5.76 -12.21
C LEU A 171 -18.15 7.08 -12.50
N VAL A 172 -17.46 8.21 -12.38
CA VAL A 172 -18.01 9.51 -12.77
C VAL A 172 -17.67 9.81 -14.23
N VAL A 173 -18.69 9.97 -15.06
CA VAL A 173 -18.59 10.29 -16.50
C VAL A 173 -19.38 11.56 -16.77
N GLY A 174 -18.76 12.58 -17.37
CA GLY A 174 -19.42 13.86 -17.65
C GLY A 174 -19.99 14.54 -16.38
N GLY A 175 -19.34 14.34 -15.23
CA GLY A 175 -19.76 14.88 -13.94
C GLY A 175 -20.91 14.13 -13.25
N ARG A 176 -21.36 12.99 -13.79
CA ARG A 176 -22.45 12.19 -13.20
C ARG A 176 -22.00 10.73 -12.97
N PRO A 177 -22.49 10.06 -11.92
CA PRO A 177 -22.20 8.63 -11.71
C PRO A 177 -22.82 7.78 -12.82
N ASP A 178 -22.02 7.00 -13.56
CA ASP A 178 -22.50 6.02 -14.53
C ASP A 178 -23.11 4.81 -13.78
N PRO A 179 -24.38 4.45 -14.06
CA PRO A 179 -25.04 3.38 -13.31
C PRO A 179 -24.53 1.97 -13.62
N ARG A 180 -23.70 1.80 -14.66
CA ARG A 180 -23.26 0.49 -15.18
C ARG A 180 -21.85 0.12 -14.77
N VAL A 181 -21.03 1.11 -14.38
CA VAL A 181 -19.60 0.92 -14.15
C VAL A 181 -19.25 1.25 -12.71
N LEU A 182 -18.68 0.27 -12.02
CA LEU A 182 -18.09 0.42 -10.69
C LEU A 182 -16.57 0.40 -10.81
N VAL A 183 -15.89 1.20 -9.99
CA VAL A 183 -14.43 1.13 -9.87
C VAL A 183 -14.09 0.81 -8.42
N ALA A 184 -13.20 -0.17 -8.26
CA ALA A 184 -12.78 -0.67 -6.96
C ALA A 184 -11.25 -0.75 -6.88
N GLY A 185 -10.74 -0.86 -5.66
CA GLY A 185 -9.33 -1.01 -5.41
C GLY A 185 -8.52 0.24 -5.78
N ASP A 186 -7.30 0.01 -6.26
CA ASP A 186 -6.32 1.08 -6.46
C ASP A 186 -6.70 2.05 -7.60
N LEU A 187 -7.52 1.61 -8.55
CA LEU A 187 -7.97 2.44 -9.66
C LEU A 187 -9.00 3.51 -9.23
N ALA A 188 -9.64 3.36 -8.07
CA ALA A 188 -10.55 4.37 -7.52
C ALA A 188 -9.74 5.48 -6.84
N GLY A 189 -9.72 6.67 -7.43
CA GLY A 189 -8.87 7.78 -6.97
C GLY A 189 -9.30 8.39 -5.63
N ASP A 190 -10.58 8.25 -5.26
CA ASP A 190 -11.09 8.62 -3.93
C ASP A 190 -11.04 7.46 -2.91
N GLY A 191 -10.43 6.35 -3.33
CA GLY A 191 -10.43 5.08 -2.61
C GLY A 191 -9.83 5.21 -1.21
N PRO A 192 -10.05 4.19 -0.36
CA PRO A 192 -9.53 4.19 1.00
C PRO A 192 -8.00 4.23 0.99
N PHE A 193 -7.41 4.73 2.08
CA PHE A 193 -5.95 4.79 2.26
C PHE A 193 -5.25 3.45 1.99
N LEU A 194 -5.86 2.34 2.41
CA LEU A 194 -5.48 0.98 1.99
C LEU A 194 -6.47 0.47 0.95
N THR A 195 -6.15 0.68 -0.33
CA THR A 195 -7.00 0.38 -1.49
C THR A 195 -7.32 -1.11 -1.63
N THR A 196 -6.46 -1.99 -1.14
CA THR A 196 -6.62 -3.46 -1.19
C THR A 196 -7.09 -4.09 0.12
N SER A 197 -7.58 -3.27 1.07
CA SER A 197 -8.08 -3.81 2.35
C SER A 197 -9.35 -4.65 2.14
N ILE A 198 -9.36 -5.88 2.64
CA ILE A 198 -10.53 -6.78 2.58
C ILE A 198 -11.77 -6.11 3.21
N PRO A 199 -11.70 -5.48 4.41
CA PRO A 199 -12.85 -4.77 4.96
C PRO A 199 -13.33 -3.60 4.08
N GLY A 200 -12.40 -2.86 3.46
CA GLY A 200 -12.72 -1.75 2.56
C GLY A 200 -13.45 -2.22 1.31
N LEU A 201 -13.00 -3.30 0.70
CA LEU A 201 -13.64 -3.93 -0.47
C LEU A 201 -15.02 -4.50 -0.11
N ALA A 202 -15.16 -5.16 1.04
CA ALA A 202 -16.45 -5.67 1.51
C ALA A 202 -17.45 -4.53 1.73
N ALA A 203 -17.02 -3.43 2.36
CA ALA A 203 -17.86 -2.25 2.55
C ALA A 203 -18.25 -1.59 1.22
N LEU A 204 -17.35 -1.53 0.24
CA LEU A 204 -17.65 -1.05 -1.10
C LEU A 204 -18.68 -1.95 -1.80
N ALA A 205 -18.49 -3.28 -1.74
CA ALA A 205 -19.40 -4.25 -2.33
C ALA A 205 -20.81 -4.13 -1.74
N ALA A 206 -20.93 -3.96 -0.42
CA ALA A 206 -22.23 -3.76 0.24
C ALA A 206 -22.94 -2.49 -0.25
N ARG A 207 -22.22 -1.36 -0.38
CA ARG A 207 -22.80 -0.10 -0.90
C ARG A 207 -23.19 -0.22 -2.37
N ALA A 208 -22.33 -0.84 -3.19
CA ALA A 208 -22.61 -1.07 -4.60
C ALA A 208 -23.85 -1.96 -4.78
N ALA A 209 -23.98 -3.05 -4.01
CA ALA A 209 -25.14 -3.92 -4.03
C ALA A 209 -26.43 -3.15 -3.68
N ALA A 210 -26.42 -2.38 -2.59
CA ALA A 210 -27.55 -1.54 -2.21
C ALA A 210 -27.96 -0.55 -3.33
N ALA A 211 -26.99 0.08 -3.98
CA ALA A 211 -27.23 1.00 -5.08
C ALA A 211 -27.76 0.33 -6.37
N LEU A 212 -27.54 -0.98 -6.54
CA LEU A 212 -28.05 -1.75 -7.67
C LEU A 212 -29.51 -2.21 -7.45
N VAL A 213 -29.88 -2.52 -6.20
CA VAL A 213 -31.23 -2.98 -5.85
C VAL A 213 -32.20 -1.85 -5.49
N SER A 214 -31.70 -0.64 -5.25
CA SER A 214 -32.56 0.51 -4.93
C SER A 214 -33.29 0.97 -6.20
N PRO A 215 -34.63 1.12 -6.16
CA PRO A 215 -35.38 1.65 -7.29
C PRO A 215 -34.90 3.07 -7.62
N ARG A 216 -34.78 3.35 -8.93
CA ARG A 216 -34.42 4.67 -9.45
C ARG A 216 -35.52 5.69 -9.24
#